data_AF-A0A7S3PGT9-F1
#
_entry.id   AF-A0A7S3PGT9-F1
#
_cell.length_a   1.000
_cell.length_b   1.000
_cell.length_c   1.000
_cell.angle_alpha   90.00
_cell.angle_beta   90.00
_cell.angle_gamma   90.00
#
_symmetry.space_group_name_H-M   'P 1'
#
loop_
_entity.id
_entity.type
_entity.pdbx_description
1 polymer ?
#
loop_
_entity_poly.entity_id
_entity_poly.type
_entity_poly.pdbx_seq_one_letter_code
_entity_poly.pdbx_strand_id
1 'polypeptide(L)'
;TLDPLEYSWSLTEELKRNTEAMIRKQAYVTMVSSEDYGYLTGAMVLATTIRRFDSRRDMVALITEEVKDGNVDRMLRKAGWKTKHVPKLKEPWFRNHPKCNKFNPGQ
;
A
#
# COMPACT_ATOMS: atom_id res chain seq x y z
N THR A 1 -38.68 8.45 -25.39
CA THR A 1 -37.61 9.45 -25.22
C THR A 1 -37.65 9.86 -23.77
N LEU A 2 -36.56 9.65 -23.01
CA LEU A 2 -36.52 10.04 -21.59
C LEU A 2 -36.62 11.56 -21.45
N ASP A 3 -37.22 12.03 -20.37
CA ASP A 3 -37.17 13.44 -19.97
C ASP A 3 -35.69 13.85 -19.80
N PRO A 4 -35.26 15.03 -20.30
CA PRO A 4 -33.92 15.56 -20.10
C PRO A 4 -33.39 15.49 -18.65
N LEU A 5 -34.24 15.68 -17.64
CA LEU A 5 -33.83 15.58 -16.24
C LEU A 5 -33.60 14.14 -15.80
N GLU A 6 -34.48 13.21 -16.17
CA GLU A 6 -34.31 11.78 -15.89
C GLU A 6 -33.05 11.22 -16.56
N TYR A 7 -32.79 11.64 -17.80
CA TYR A 7 -31.57 11.28 -18.51
C TYR A 7 -30.32 11.79 -17.77
N SER A 8 -30.31 13.06 -17.36
CA SER A 8 -29.22 13.64 -16.57
C SER A 8 -28.99 12.86 -15.27
N TRP A 9 -30.04 12.49 -14.54
CA TRP A 9 -29.90 11.72 -13.31
C TRP A 9 -29.29 10.34 -13.54
N SER A 10 -29.78 9.61 -14.54
CA SER A 10 -29.25 8.28 -14.88
C SER A 10 -27.75 8.30 -15.19
N LEU A 11 -27.28 9.34 -15.91
CA LEU A 11 -25.85 9.54 -16.19
C LEU A 11 -25.04 9.80 -14.92
N THR A 12 -25.57 10.60 -13.99
CA THR A 12 -24.86 10.87 -12.72
C THR A 12 -24.75 9.61 -11.84
N GLU A 13 -25.78 8.77 -11.81
CA GLU A 13 -25.74 7.50 -11.09
C GLU A 13 -24.75 6.53 -11.71
N GLU A 14 -24.72 6.44 -13.03
CA GLU A 14 -23.75 5.63 -13.75
C GLU A 14 -22.30 6.11 -13.52
N LEU A 15 -22.06 7.42 -13.56
CA LEU A 15 -20.75 8.00 -13.26
C LEU A 15 -20.33 7.72 -11.81
N LYS A 16 -21.24 7.85 -10.84
CA LYS A 16 -20.99 7.51 -9.44
C LYS A 16 -20.61 6.03 -9.31
N ARG A 17 -21.42 5.13 -9.88
CA ARG A 17 -21.18 3.69 -9.86
C ARG A 17 -19.82 3.32 -10.47
N ASN A 18 -19.48 3.90 -11.62
CA ASN A 18 -18.21 3.65 -12.29
C ASN A 18 -17.03 4.18 -11.48
N THR A 19 -17.18 5.36 -10.87
CA THR A 19 -16.15 5.95 -10.00
C THR A 19 -15.92 5.09 -8.76
N GLU A 20 -16.97 4.63 -8.10
CA GLU A 20 -16.86 3.71 -6.97
C GLU A 20 -16.21 2.38 -7.37
N ALA A 21 -16.57 1.84 -8.54
CA ALA A 21 -15.94 0.62 -9.06
C ALA A 21 -14.45 0.81 -9.33
N MET A 22 -14.03 1.98 -9.79
CA MET A 22 -12.61 2.32 -9.95
C MET A 22 -11.89 2.49 -8.61
N ILE A 23 -12.51 3.16 -7.63
CA ILE A 23 -11.93 3.33 -6.28
C ILE A 23 -11.67 1.98 -5.62
N ARG A 24 -12.59 1.01 -5.78
CA ARG A 24 -12.41 -0.36 -5.26
C ARG A 24 -11.23 -1.12 -5.88
N LYS A 25 -10.67 -0.64 -6.99
CA LYS A 25 -9.46 -1.20 -7.63
C LYS A 25 -8.18 -0.47 -7.25
N GLN A 26 -8.24 0.48 -6.32
CA GLN A 26 -7.11 1.30 -5.88
C GLN A 26 -6.72 0.95 -4.45
N ALA A 27 -5.43 1.02 -4.16
CA ALA A 27 -4.91 0.82 -2.82
C ALA A 27 -3.72 1.75 -2.54
N TYR A 28 -3.58 2.15 -1.28
CA TYR A 28 -2.32 2.66 -0.75
C TYR A 28 -1.43 1.48 -0.37
N VAL A 29 -0.19 1.50 -0.84
CA VAL A 29 0.77 0.43 -0.57
C VAL A 29 1.98 1.00 0.14
N THR A 30 2.40 0.34 1.21
CA THR A 30 3.67 0.59 1.90
C THR A 30 4.46 -0.70 2.04
N MET A 31 5.73 -0.62 2.41
CA MET A 31 6.61 -1.76 2.57
C MET A 31 7.43 -1.67 3.86
N VAL A 32 7.55 -2.81 4.55
CA VAL A 32 8.44 -3.01 5.70
C VAL A 32 9.43 -4.10 5.29
N SER A 33 10.69 -3.71 5.08
CA SER A 33 11.72 -4.55 4.47
C SER A 33 12.85 -4.97 5.42
N SER A 34 12.80 -4.52 6.67
CA SER A 34 13.78 -4.87 7.70
C SER A 34 13.13 -4.81 9.09
N GLU A 35 13.82 -5.38 10.08
CA GLU A 35 13.40 -5.34 11.49
C GLU A 35 13.72 -4.01 12.18
N ASP A 36 14.25 -3.02 11.45
CA ASP A 36 14.40 -1.67 11.98
C ASP A 36 13.00 -1.08 12.30
N TYR A 37 12.79 -0.81 13.59
CA TYR A 37 11.56 -0.24 14.13
C TYR A 37 11.15 1.08 13.47
N GLY A 38 12.07 1.80 12.82
CA GLY A 38 11.78 3.00 12.05
C GLY A 38 10.79 2.74 10.90
N TYR A 39 10.95 1.65 10.15
CA TYR A 39 10.04 1.30 9.05
C TYR A 39 8.64 0.94 9.56
N LEU A 40 8.58 0.16 10.64
CA LEU A 40 7.30 -0.18 11.29
C LEU A 40 6.60 1.09 11.79
N THR A 41 7.32 1.96 12.49
CA THR A 41 6.77 3.21 13.04
C THR A 41 6.23 4.10 11.92
N GLY A 42 6.98 4.25 10.84
CA GLY A 42 6.55 5.01 9.65
C GLY A 42 5.26 4.45 9.04
N ALA A 43 5.16 3.13 8.88
CA ALA A 43 3.95 2.48 8.36
C ALA A 43 2.73 2.67 9.29
N MET A 44 2.93 2.65 10.61
CA MET A 44 1.86 2.89 11.59
C MET A 44 1.33 4.33 11.55
N VAL A 45 2.24 5.31 11.49
CA VAL A 45 1.87 6.73 11.38
C VAL A 45 1.18 7.00 10.05
N LEU A 46 1.70 6.45 8.95
CA LEU A 46 1.10 6.57 7.63
C LEU A 46 -0.34 6.04 7.61
N ALA A 47 -0.59 4.88 8.23
CA ALA A 47 -1.95 4.35 8.34
C ALA A 47 -2.89 5.29 9.06
N THR A 48 -2.44 5.88 10.16
CA THR A 48 -3.25 6.81 10.97
C THR A 48 -3.62 8.04 10.14
N THR A 49 -2.67 8.58 9.39
CA THR A 49 -2.89 9.74 8.51
C THR A 49 -3.83 9.39 7.36
N ILE A 50 -3.61 8.30 6.63
CA ILE A 50 -4.48 7.88 5.53
C ILE A 50 -5.90 7.69 6.03
N ARG A 51 -6.11 6.92 7.10
CA ARG A 51 -7.46 6.67 7.63
C ARG A 51 -8.19 7.94 8.08
N ARG A 52 -7.46 8.99 8.45
CA ARG A 52 -8.04 10.29 8.81
C ARG A 52 -8.51 11.09 7.60
N PHE A 53 -7.84 10.98 6.45
CA PHE A 53 -8.10 11.82 5.27
C PHE A 53 -8.75 11.07 4.09
N ASP A 54 -8.52 9.76 3.96
CA ASP A 54 -9.13 8.90 2.96
C ASP A 54 -9.31 7.47 3.49
N SER A 55 -10.56 7.07 3.69
CA SER A 55 -10.94 5.74 4.18
C SER A 55 -11.52 4.82 3.09
N ARG A 56 -11.60 5.30 1.84
CA ARG A 56 -12.36 4.59 0.78
C ARG A 56 -11.52 3.57 0.03
N ARG A 57 -10.20 3.70 0.08
CA ARG A 57 -9.25 2.83 -0.62
C ARG A 57 -8.68 1.80 0.33
N ASP A 58 -8.34 0.66 -0.25
CA ASP A 58 -7.63 -0.37 0.49
C ASP A 58 -6.25 0.10 0.90
N MET A 59 -5.77 -0.43 2.02
CA MET A 59 -4.43 -0.18 2.53
C MET A 59 -3.71 -1.52 2.63
N VAL A 60 -2.57 -1.64 1.95
CA VAL A 60 -1.77 -2.87 1.90
C VAL A 60 -0.35 -2.61 2.39
N ALA A 61 0.13 -3.42 3.33
CA ALA A 61 1.52 -3.42 3.77
C ALA A 61 2.23 -4.68 3.25
N LEU A 62 3.27 -4.48 2.45
CA LEU A 62 4.16 -5.54 1.99
C LEU A 62 5.24 -5.79 3.04
N ILE A 63 5.44 -7.04 3.42
CA ILE A 63 6.43 -7.45 4.42
C ILE A 63 7.41 -8.39 3.75
N THR A 64 8.70 -8.06 3.77
CA THR A 64 9.70 -8.96 3.18
C THR A 64 10.05 -10.11 4.13
N GLU A 65 10.62 -11.18 3.58
CA GLU A 65 11.00 -12.39 4.34
C GLU A 65 12.08 -12.13 5.40
N GLU A 66 12.85 -11.04 5.27
CA GLU A 66 13.84 -10.63 6.27
C GLU A 66 13.21 -10.18 7.59
N VAL A 67 11.92 -9.82 7.59
CA VAL A 67 11.19 -9.43 8.79
C VAL A 67 10.63 -10.69 9.45
N LYS A 68 11.31 -11.20 10.49
CA LYS A 68 10.93 -12.44 11.19
C LYS A 68 10.11 -12.19 12.45
N ASP A 69 10.10 -10.95 12.95
CA ASP A 69 9.27 -10.57 14.09
C ASP A 69 7.77 -10.69 13.76
N GLY A 70 7.13 -11.72 14.30
CA GLY A 70 5.69 -11.96 14.16
C GLY A 70 4.79 -10.86 14.76
N ASN A 71 5.34 -9.95 15.56
CA ASN A 71 4.58 -8.80 16.09
C ASN A 71 4.35 -7.71 15.03
N VAL A 72 5.23 -7.58 14.04
CA VAL A 72 5.14 -6.57 12.97
C VAL A 72 3.79 -6.68 12.25
N ASP A 73 3.47 -7.90 11.84
CA ASP A 73 2.23 -8.21 11.15
C ASP A 73 0.99 -7.87 12.00
N ARG A 74 1.01 -8.25 13.28
CA ARG A 74 -0.07 -7.92 14.24
C ARG A 74 -0.26 -6.42 14.39
N MET A 75 0.83 -5.67 14.51
CA MET A 75 0.79 -4.21 14.68
C MET A 75 0.25 -3.51 13.43
N LEU A 76 0.72 -3.92 12.24
CA LEU A 76 0.25 -3.37 10.97
C LEU A 76 -1.24 -3.64 10.75
N ARG A 77 -1.72 -4.87 11.01
CA ARG A 77 -3.14 -5.19 10.95
C ARG A 77 -3.96 -4.32 11.92
N LYS A 78 -3.47 -4.11 13.14
CA LYS A 78 -4.13 -3.24 14.13
C LYS A 78 -4.24 -1.78 13.66
N ALA A 79 -3.26 -1.29 12.90
CA ALA A 79 -3.33 0.05 12.29
C ALA A 79 -4.33 0.15 11.12
N GLY A 80 -4.76 -0.98 10.56
CA GLY A 80 -5.70 -1.06 9.43
C GLY A 80 -5.06 -1.50 8.12
N TRP A 81 -3.80 -1.94 8.12
CA TRP A 81 -3.18 -2.51 6.93
C TRP A 81 -3.64 -3.94 6.67
N LYS A 82 -3.92 -4.27 5.42
CA LYS A 82 -3.91 -5.65 4.92
C LYS A 82 -2.46 -6.06 4.70
N THR A 83 -1.97 -7.06 5.39
CA THR A 83 -0.56 -7.48 5.25
C THR A 83 -0.39 -8.54 4.18
N LYS A 84 0.73 -8.46 3.45
CA LYS A 84 1.14 -9.44 2.43
C LYS A 84 2.64 -9.68 2.54
N HIS A 85 3.03 -10.92 2.81
CA HIS A 85 4.43 -11.32 2.74
C HIS A 85 4.85 -11.47 1.28
N VAL A 86 6.01 -10.91 0.94
CA VAL A 86 6.57 -10.94 -0.40
C VAL A 86 8.03 -11.41 -0.36
N PRO A 87 8.45 -12.26 -1.30
CA PRO A 87 9.84 -12.67 -1.40
C PRO A 87 10.70 -11.49 -1.80
N LYS A 88 11.98 -11.53 -1.42
CA LYS A 88 12.95 -10.56 -1.91
C LYS A 88 13.08 -10.69 -3.44
N LEU A 89 12.95 -9.58 -4.14
CA LEU A 89 13.18 -9.58 -5.58
C LEU A 89 14.68 -9.83 -5.85
N LYS A 90 14.97 -10.80 -6.72
CA LYS A 90 16.33 -10.98 -7.25
C LYS A 90 16.58 -9.88 -8.27
N GLU A 91 17.39 -8.90 -7.91
CA GLU A 91 17.76 -7.80 -8.80
C GLU A 91 19.09 -8.10 -9.49
N PRO A 92 19.12 -8.39 -10.80
CA PRO A 92 20.35 -8.76 -11.51
C PRO A 92 21.38 -7.63 -11.56
N TRP A 93 20.95 -6.38 -11.40
CA TRP A 93 21.79 -5.20 -11.39
C TRP A 93 22.40 -4.89 -10.02
N PHE A 94 21.82 -5.39 -8.92
CA PHE A 94 22.28 -5.07 -7.58
C PHE A 94 23.67 -5.69 -7.37
N ARG A 95 24.63 -4.91 -6.88
CA ARG A 95 26.08 -5.20 -6.82
C ARG A 95 26.84 -5.28 -8.14
N ASN A 96 26.17 -5.43 -9.29
CA ASN A 96 26.82 -5.40 -10.60
C ASN A 96 26.92 -3.98 -11.18
N HIS A 97 26.01 -3.08 -10.78
CA HIS A 97 26.05 -1.70 -11.20
C HIS A 97 27.14 -0.90 -10.45
N PRO A 98 27.94 -0.03 -11.12
CA PRO A 98 29.04 0.73 -10.50
C PRO A 98 28.65 1.63 -9.32
N LYS A 99 27.37 2.00 -9.20
CA LYS A 99 26.85 2.78 -8.06
C LYS A 99 26.45 1.92 -6.86
N CYS A 100 26.21 0.63 -7.07
CA CYS A 100 25.70 -0.30 -6.06
C CYS A 100 26.77 -1.29 -5.59
N ASN A 101 27.86 -1.46 -6.35
CA ASN A 101 28.96 -2.37 -5.99
C ASN A 101 29.76 -1.93 -4.76
N LYS A 102 29.64 -0.65 -4.34
CA LYS A 102 30.27 -0.11 -3.13
C LYS A 102 29.44 -0.31 -1.86
N PHE A 103 28.23 -0.87 -1.96
CA PHE A 103 27.39 -1.11 -0.79
C PHE A 103 27.99 -2.20 0.09
N ASN A 104 28.44 -1.82 1.28
CA ASN A 104 28.97 -2.73 2.29
C ASN A 104 27.99 -2.80 3.47
N PRO A 105 27.30 -3.94 3.70
CA PRO A 105 26.28 -4.04 4.75
C PRO A 105 26.84 -4.03 6.18
N GLY A 106 28.16 -4.02 6.37
CA GLY A 106 28.83 -4.02 7.67
C GLY A 106 29.59 -2.74 8.03
N GLN A 107 29.38 -1.64 7.31
CA GLN A 107 29.88 -0.30 7.67
C GLN A 107 28.78 0.56 8.27
#